data_AF-A0A6M1E1C9-F1
#
_entry.id   AF-A0A6M1E1C9-F1
#
_cell.length_a   1.000
_cell.length_b   1.000
_cell.length_c   1.000
_cell.angle_alpha   90.00
_cell.angle_beta   90.00
_cell.angle_gamma   90.00
#
_symmetry.space_group_name_H-M   'P 1'
#
loop_
_entity.id
_entity.type
_entity.pdbx_description
1 polymer ?
#
loop_
_entity_poly.entity_id
_entity_poly.type
_entity_poly.pdbx_seq_one_letter_code
_entity_poly.pdbx_strand_id
1 'polypeptide(L)'
;MKAKHILFPLYSLIAIFYIACDNYLDEKPNDGLVVPEGLEDLQKLLDNDEYINGGRNTRGADPAIATAGADEYYLKDVDYEGGSTLLKAIYTWNKDIPWPNDTKDWVAPYRVVFYANIALEGLEKIQPTPAEQAAYNNIKGSALFYRSFQFWNLAQVFAPPFDEQQADNLPGIPLRETADISTPSRRATLKETYDKIIADLLEALPLLPDKPLVVTRPSKPAVLAMLSRVYLSMGNYEKSLEYSDASLKYDLKLIDFNQVNATQQYPFNPTNDEVLYYSGINGVNETGHLWLINYTQYVDTNVYKLYTENDLRKNIFFFNVSNGHPTEKTDCFTPYLTRIDRKNLLCMTDQSYLDTIKIGPS
;
A
#
# COMPACT_ATOMS: atom_id res chain seq x y z
N MET A 1 7.99 -88.86 30.48
CA MET A 1 8.62 -88.39 29.22
C MET A 1 7.71 -87.35 28.57
N LYS A 2 7.95 -86.06 28.84
CA LYS A 2 7.42 -84.92 28.07
C LYS A 2 8.48 -83.82 28.14
N ALA A 3 9.12 -83.53 27.00
CA ALA A 3 10.16 -82.52 26.87
C ALA A 3 9.51 -81.12 26.94
N LYS A 4 10.12 -80.22 27.72
CA LYS A 4 9.76 -78.80 27.79
C LYS A 4 10.28 -78.10 26.53
N HIS A 5 9.40 -77.33 25.89
CA HIS A 5 9.73 -76.54 24.70
C HIS A 5 10.71 -75.41 25.05
N ILE A 6 11.78 -75.33 24.26
CA ILE A 6 12.73 -74.23 24.18
C ILE A 6 12.01 -73.06 23.47
N LEU A 7 11.71 -71.99 24.21
CA LEU A 7 11.10 -70.75 23.69
C LEU A 7 11.88 -69.51 24.20
N PHE A 8 13.20 -69.60 24.22
CA PHE A 8 14.11 -68.52 24.58
C PHE A 8 15.17 -68.46 23.48
N PRO A 9 14.88 -67.84 22.32
CA PRO A 9 15.37 -66.47 22.10
C PRO A 9 14.56 -65.70 21.02
N LEU A 10 13.33 -65.27 21.30
CA LEU A 10 12.61 -64.34 20.40
C LEU A 10 12.19 -63.04 21.08
N TYR A 11 12.14 -63.01 22.42
CA TYR A 11 11.80 -61.82 23.19
C TYR A 11 12.96 -60.83 23.38
N SER A 12 14.20 -61.23 23.06
CA SER A 12 15.37 -60.36 23.26
C SER A 12 15.71 -59.46 22.06
N LEU A 13 15.03 -59.62 20.91
CA LEU A 13 15.29 -58.81 19.72
C LEU A 13 14.31 -57.62 19.54
N ILE A 14 13.24 -57.54 20.33
CA ILE A 14 12.21 -56.49 20.21
C ILE A 14 12.47 -55.31 21.17
N ALA A 15 13.37 -55.46 22.13
CA ALA A 15 13.65 -54.43 23.13
C ALA A 15 14.61 -53.31 22.66
N ILE A 16 15.15 -53.37 21.44
CA ILE A 16 16.15 -52.40 20.95
C ILE A 16 15.52 -51.21 20.18
N PHE A 17 14.20 -51.22 19.91
CA PHE A 17 13.55 -50.15 19.14
C PHE A 17 12.94 -49.00 19.96
N TYR A 18 13.08 -48.99 21.30
CA TYR A 18 12.50 -47.95 22.15
C TYR A 18 13.50 -46.92 22.70
N ILE A 19 14.72 -46.86 22.15
CA ILE A 19 15.61 -45.70 22.34
C ILE A 19 15.54 -44.86 21.05
N ALA A 20 14.33 -44.44 20.69
CA ALA A 20 14.11 -43.41 19.69
C ALA A 20 14.01 -42.08 20.44
N CYS A 21 14.80 -41.10 20.02
CA CYS A 21 14.98 -39.80 20.65
C CYS A 21 13.66 -39.11 21.02
N ASP A 22 13.40 -38.96 22.31
CA ASP A 22 12.26 -38.17 22.84
C ASP A 22 12.41 -36.65 22.61
N ASN A 23 13.52 -36.16 22.05
CA ASN A 23 13.76 -34.71 21.94
C ASN A 23 13.60 -34.13 20.52
N TYR A 24 13.26 -34.93 19.50
CA TYR A 24 13.14 -34.42 18.13
C TYR A 24 11.75 -33.81 17.82
N LEU A 25 10.73 -34.16 18.61
CA LEU A 25 9.35 -33.67 18.43
C LEU A 25 8.94 -32.59 19.44
N ASP A 26 9.75 -32.36 20.48
CA ASP A 26 9.54 -31.32 21.49
C ASP A 26 10.35 -30.04 21.24
N GLU A 27 11.31 -30.07 20.30
CA GLU A 27 11.84 -28.83 19.72
C GLU A 27 10.76 -28.21 18.83
N LYS A 28 10.05 -27.20 19.36
CA LYS A 28 9.40 -26.22 18.50
C LYS A 28 10.43 -25.80 17.44
N PRO A 29 10.06 -25.73 16.14
CA PRO A 29 10.98 -25.27 15.12
C PRO A 29 11.61 -23.95 15.57
N ASN A 30 12.91 -23.98 15.86
CA ASN A 30 13.70 -22.77 16.09
C ASN A 30 14.08 -22.17 14.74
N ASP A 31 13.11 -22.07 13.83
CA ASP A 31 13.10 -21.01 12.83
C ASP A 31 12.67 -19.77 13.61
N GLY A 32 13.59 -19.27 14.45
CA GLY A 32 13.39 -18.02 15.13
C GLY A 32 13.03 -16.99 14.07
N LEU A 33 11.76 -16.58 14.05
CA LEU A 33 11.42 -15.22 13.70
C LEU A 33 12.44 -14.39 14.46
N VAL A 34 13.46 -13.87 13.77
CA VAL A 34 14.46 -12.99 14.38
C VAL A 34 13.64 -11.84 14.92
N VAL A 35 13.35 -11.88 16.22
CA VAL A 35 12.58 -10.85 16.89
C VAL A 35 13.51 -9.63 16.85
N PRO A 36 13.14 -8.54 16.19
CA PRO A 36 14.01 -7.38 16.13
C PRO A 36 14.31 -6.90 17.56
N GLU A 37 15.59 -6.89 17.96
CA GLU A 37 15.98 -6.58 19.35
C GLU A 37 16.47 -5.14 19.52
N GLY A 38 16.92 -4.50 18.43
CA GLY A 38 17.44 -3.14 18.43
C GLY A 38 16.86 -2.22 17.36
N LEU A 39 17.13 -0.92 17.48
CA LEU A 39 16.68 0.10 16.52
C LEU A 39 17.13 -0.20 15.08
N GLU A 40 18.32 -0.77 14.90
CA GLU A 40 18.82 -1.14 13.57
C GLU A 40 17.97 -2.25 12.94
N ASP A 41 17.57 -3.27 13.70
CA ASP A 41 16.74 -4.37 13.19
C ASP A 41 15.33 -3.89 12.88
N LEU A 42 14.77 -3.01 13.72
CA LEU A 42 13.47 -2.38 13.49
C LEU A 42 13.51 -1.50 12.23
N GLN A 43 14.59 -0.74 12.02
CA GLN A 43 14.78 0.04 10.80
C GLN A 43 14.91 -0.87 9.57
N LYS A 44 15.67 -1.97 9.65
CA LYS A 44 15.79 -2.96 8.56
C LYS A 44 14.46 -3.61 8.23
N LEU A 45 13.62 -3.88 9.23
CA LEU A 45 12.27 -4.40 9.04
C LEU A 45 11.43 -3.44 8.19
N LEU A 46 11.47 -2.15 8.54
CA LEU A 46 10.75 -1.09 7.83
C LEU A 46 11.39 -0.69 6.49
N ASP A 47 12.67 -0.99 6.29
CA ASP A 47 13.38 -0.80 5.03
C ASP A 47 13.30 -2.02 4.11
N ASN A 48 12.56 -3.06 4.51
CA ASN A 48 12.30 -4.21 3.66
C ASN A 48 11.29 -3.81 2.57
N ASP A 49 11.78 -3.00 1.63
CA ASP A 49 11.04 -2.33 0.56
C ASP A 49 10.21 -3.31 -0.26
N GLU A 50 10.74 -4.53 -0.39
CA GLU A 50 10.05 -5.67 -0.98
C GLU A 50 8.66 -5.84 -0.39
N TYR A 51 8.49 -5.82 0.94
CA TYR A 51 7.18 -5.96 1.56
C TYR A 51 6.51 -4.63 1.94
N ILE A 52 7.29 -3.59 2.27
CA ILE A 52 6.76 -2.33 2.80
C ILE A 52 6.20 -1.44 1.69
N ASN A 53 6.95 -1.25 0.61
CA ASN A 53 6.59 -0.36 -0.49
C ASN A 53 6.35 -1.11 -1.81
N GLY A 54 6.49 -2.44 -1.82
CA GLY A 54 6.27 -3.25 -3.01
C GLY A 54 7.45 -3.20 -3.98
N GLY A 55 8.44 -4.04 -3.72
CA GLY A 55 9.58 -4.26 -4.61
C GLY A 55 9.25 -5.14 -5.81
N ARG A 56 10.29 -5.53 -6.56
CA ARG A 56 10.14 -6.22 -7.86
C ARG A 56 9.46 -7.59 -7.77
N ASN A 57 9.63 -8.36 -6.68
CA ASN A 57 9.14 -9.75 -6.64
C ASN A 57 7.78 -9.90 -5.95
N THR A 58 7.50 -9.12 -4.91
CA THR A 58 6.20 -9.03 -4.22
C THR A 58 5.17 -8.31 -5.05
N ARG A 59 5.63 -7.37 -5.90
CA ARG A 59 4.82 -6.60 -6.85
C ARG A 59 3.76 -5.82 -6.10
N GLY A 60 4.16 -4.73 -5.46
CA GLY A 60 3.29 -3.74 -4.83
C GLY A 60 2.74 -4.11 -3.44
N ALA A 61 2.59 -3.09 -2.60
CA ALA A 61 1.95 -3.18 -1.29
C ALA A 61 0.50 -2.66 -1.31
N ASP A 62 0.13 -1.85 -2.31
CA ASP A 62 -1.14 -1.15 -2.35
C ASP A 62 -2.18 -1.90 -3.21
N PRO A 63 -3.50 -1.75 -2.94
CA PRO A 63 -4.55 -2.34 -3.76
C PRO A 63 -4.56 -1.83 -5.21
N ALA A 64 -4.67 -2.72 -6.19
CA ALA A 64 -4.79 -2.41 -7.61
C ALA A 64 -6.24 -2.24 -8.08
N ILE A 65 -7.20 -2.73 -7.32
CA ILE A 65 -8.57 -2.86 -7.82
C ILE A 65 -9.27 -1.54 -8.07
N ALA A 66 -8.96 -0.49 -7.32
CA ALA A 66 -9.47 0.85 -7.57
C ALA A 66 -9.05 1.33 -8.97
N THR A 67 -7.80 1.10 -9.34
CA THR A 67 -7.29 1.38 -10.68
C THR A 67 -7.91 0.44 -11.72
N ALA A 68 -8.02 -0.85 -11.43
CA ALA A 68 -8.62 -1.81 -12.37
C ALA A 68 -10.13 -1.58 -12.59
N GLY A 69 -10.83 -0.89 -11.68
CA GLY A 69 -12.21 -0.46 -11.88
C GLY A 69 -12.36 0.93 -12.49
N ALA A 70 -11.25 1.65 -12.77
CA ALA A 70 -11.33 3.03 -13.24
C ALA A 70 -11.88 3.13 -14.67
N ASP A 71 -12.39 4.32 -15.01
CA ASP A 71 -12.93 4.68 -16.33
C ASP A 71 -11.92 5.44 -17.21
N GLU A 72 -10.66 5.56 -16.76
CA GLU A 72 -9.58 6.24 -17.49
C GLU A 72 -9.08 5.45 -18.73
N TYR A 73 -9.46 4.18 -18.81
CA TYR A 73 -9.07 3.27 -19.89
C TYR A 73 -10.25 2.43 -20.37
N TYR A 74 -10.08 1.82 -21.54
CA TYR A 74 -10.95 0.75 -22.01
C TYR A 74 -10.16 -0.42 -22.57
N LEU A 75 -10.80 -1.58 -22.56
CA LEU A 75 -10.32 -2.82 -23.16
C LEU A 75 -11.02 -3.05 -24.51
N LYS A 76 -10.32 -3.62 -25.49
CA LYS A 76 -10.99 -4.16 -26.69
C LYS A 76 -11.68 -5.47 -26.33
N ASP A 77 -12.68 -5.84 -27.13
CA ASP A 77 -13.44 -7.09 -26.94
C ASP A 77 -12.54 -8.31 -26.80
N VAL A 78 -11.50 -8.44 -27.63
CA VAL A 78 -10.56 -9.58 -27.55
C VAL A 78 -9.82 -9.66 -26.21
N ASP A 79 -9.44 -8.51 -25.66
CA ASP A 79 -8.67 -8.41 -24.42
C ASP A 79 -9.56 -8.55 -23.19
N TYR A 80 -10.74 -7.95 -23.25
CA TYR A 80 -11.80 -8.17 -22.27
C TYR A 80 -12.16 -9.66 -22.21
N GLU A 81 -12.42 -10.30 -23.37
CA GLU A 81 -12.81 -11.70 -23.41
C GLU A 81 -11.71 -12.67 -22.98
N GLY A 82 -10.45 -12.32 -23.24
CA GLY A 82 -9.27 -13.05 -22.74
C GLY A 82 -8.98 -12.85 -21.25
N GLY A 83 -9.64 -11.88 -20.61
CA GLY A 83 -9.50 -11.58 -19.19
C GLY A 83 -10.07 -12.65 -18.25
N SER A 84 -9.58 -12.68 -17.02
CA SER A 84 -10.13 -13.56 -15.98
C SER A 84 -11.54 -13.13 -15.55
N THR A 85 -12.29 -14.04 -14.92
CA THR A 85 -13.63 -13.74 -14.40
C THR A 85 -13.64 -12.56 -13.43
N LEU A 86 -12.61 -12.47 -12.58
CA LEU A 86 -12.46 -11.36 -11.64
C LEU A 86 -12.25 -10.03 -12.39
N LEU A 87 -11.56 -10.03 -13.55
CA LEU A 87 -11.20 -8.80 -14.28
C LEU A 87 -12.45 -8.28 -14.95
N LYS A 88 -13.17 -9.19 -15.60
CA LYS A 88 -14.46 -8.89 -16.23
C LYS A 88 -15.42 -8.30 -15.20
N ALA A 89 -15.50 -8.89 -14.00
CA ALA A 89 -16.36 -8.41 -12.91
C ALA A 89 -15.96 -7.01 -12.42
N ILE A 90 -14.67 -6.76 -12.19
CA ILE A 90 -14.16 -5.44 -11.76
C ILE A 90 -14.39 -4.39 -12.85
N TYR A 91 -13.96 -4.67 -14.07
CA TYR A 91 -14.03 -3.74 -15.21
C TYR A 91 -15.47 -3.34 -15.55
N THR A 92 -16.44 -4.23 -15.35
CA THR A 92 -17.87 -3.96 -15.57
C THR A 92 -18.64 -3.53 -14.33
N TRP A 93 -17.95 -3.31 -13.21
CA TRP A 93 -18.54 -2.88 -11.94
C TRP A 93 -19.66 -3.82 -11.47
N ASN A 94 -19.43 -5.12 -11.64
CA ASN A 94 -20.39 -6.13 -11.26
C ASN A 94 -20.54 -6.14 -9.72
N LYS A 95 -21.77 -6.14 -9.24
CA LYS A 95 -22.08 -6.23 -7.80
C LYS A 95 -21.55 -7.51 -7.15
N ASP A 96 -21.49 -8.60 -7.90
CA ASP A 96 -21.11 -9.93 -7.39
C ASP A 96 -19.68 -10.24 -7.85
N ILE A 97 -18.69 -9.69 -7.15
CA ILE A 97 -17.27 -9.91 -7.47
C ILE A 97 -16.83 -11.27 -6.88
N PRO A 98 -16.25 -12.18 -7.70
CA PRO A 98 -15.80 -13.50 -7.26
C PRO A 98 -14.45 -13.40 -6.53
N TRP A 99 -14.46 -12.85 -5.32
CA TRP A 99 -13.25 -12.63 -4.53
C TRP A 99 -12.52 -13.93 -4.19
N PRO A 100 -11.21 -14.02 -4.48
CA PRO A 100 -10.35 -15.04 -3.89
C PRO A 100 -10.27 -14.82 -2.37
N ASN A 101 -10.19 -15.91 -1.60
CA ASN A 101 -10.06 -15.85 -0.14
C ASN A 101 -8.77 -15.14 0.33
N ASP A 102 -7.76 -15.04 -0.53
CA ASP A 102 -6.43 -14.50 -0.30
C ASP A 102 -6.07 -13.39 -1.30
N THR A 103 -7.07 -12.58 -1.69
CA THR A 103 -6.84 -11.47 -2.63
C THR A 103 -5.68 -10.57 -2.18
N LYS A 104 -4.72 -10.31 -3.09
CA LYS A 104 -3.53 -9.53 -2.76
C LYS A 104 -3.87 -8.10 -2.34
N ASP A 105 -4.97 -7.55 -2.84
CA ASP A 105 -5.50 -6.23 -2.46
C ASP A 105 -5.86 -6.14 -0.98
N TRP A 106 -6.10 -7.28 -0.32
CA TRP A 106 -6.32 -7.36 1.12
C TRP A 106 -5.04 -7.77 1.85
N VAL A 107 -4.38 -8.83 1.37
CA VAL A 107 -3.25 -9.45 2.07
C VAL A 107 -2.00 -8.56 2.06
N ALA A 108 -1.71 -7.83 0.98
CA ALA A 108 -0.51 -7.02 0.89
C ALA A 108 -0.55 -5.80 1.83
N PRO A 109 -1.62 -4.97 1.87
CA PRO A 109 -1.71 -3.86 2.81
C PRO A 109 -1.66 -4.32 4.28
N TYR A 110 -2.39 -5.38 4.64
CA TYR A 110 -2.36 -5.89 6.03
C TYR A 110 -1.02 -6.50 6.44
N ARG A 111 -0.19 -6.94 5.49
CA ARG A 111 1.18 -7.37 5.76
C ARG A 111 2.06 -6.18 6.16
N VAL A 112 1.93 -5.05 5.50
CA VAL A 112 2.62 -3.82 5.90
C VAL A 112 2.16 -3.38 7.29
N VAL A 113 0.84 -3.42 7.56
CA VAL A 113 0.30 -3.13 8.90
C VAL A 113 0.91 -4.05 9.96
N PHE A 114 1.05 -5.34 9.65
CA PHE A 114 1.69 -6.30 10.56
C PHE A 114 3.15 -5.94 10.84
N TYR A 115 3.95 -5.60 9.82
CA TYR A 115 5.34 -5.16 10.03
C TYR A 115 5.44 -3.84 10.80
N ALA A 116 4.55 -2.89 10.54
CA ALA A 116 4.46 -1.65 11.30
C ALA A 116 4.16 -1.93 12.77
N ASN A 117 3.23 -2.85 13.07
CA ASN A 117 2.92 -3.22 14.46
C ASN A 117 4.10 -3.92 15.15
N ILE A 118 4.82 -4.81 14.47
CA ILE A 118 6.07 -5.40 15.03
C ILE A 118 7.06 -4.29 15.38
N ALA A 119 7.23 -3.30 14.49
CA ALA A 119 8.15 -2.21 14.74
C ALA A 119 7.73 -1.37 15.96
N LEU A 120 6.43 -1.04 16.07
CA LEU A 120 5.88 -0.27 17.20
C LEU A 120 6.01 -1.02 18.52
N GLU A 121 5.62 -2.30 18.58
CA GLU A 121 5.75 -3.15 19.77
C GLU A 121 7.23 -3.40 20.15
N GLY A 122 8.12 -3.45 19.17
CA GLY A 122 9.57 -3.54 19.39
C GLY A 122 10.13 -2.27 20.04
N LEU A 123 9.71 -1.10 19.56
CA LEU A 123 10.11 0.19 20.12
C LEU A 123 9.65 0.40 21.57
N GLU A 124 8.52 -0.18 21.98
CA GLU A 124 8.04 -0.10 23.38
C GLU A 124 9.02 -0.77 24.37
N LYS A 125 9.85 -1.71 23.89
CA LYS A 125 10.84 -2.44 24.69
C LYS A 125 12.19 -1.73 24.76
N ILE A 126 12.38 -0.66 24.00
CA ILE A 126 13.64 0.07 23.89
C ILE A 126 13.52 1.42 24.61
N GLN A 127 14.46 1.69 25.52
CA GLN A 127 14.66 3.03 26.07
C GLN A 127 15.83 3.68 25.31
N PRO A 128 15.58 4.61 24.37
CA PRO A 128 16.65 5.20 23.58
C PRO A 128 17.54 6.11 24.44
N THR A 129 18.84 6.06 24.22
CA THR A 129 19.76 7.10 24.71
C THR A 129 19.50 8.43 23.98
N PRO A 130 19.99 9.57 24.48
CA PRO A 130 19.85 10.85 23.78
C PRO A 130 20.39 10.83 22.34
N ALA A 131 21.42 10.03 22.05
CA ALA A 131 21.97 9.87 20.71
C ALA A 131 21.07 9.04 19.78
N GLU A 132 20.28 8.13 20.35
CA GLU A 132 19.37 7.23 19.61
C GLU A 132 17.97 7.81 19.42
N GLN A 133 17.61 8.86 20.18
CA GLN A 133 16.26 9.42 20.18
C GLN A 133 15.75 9.80 18.78
N ALA A 134 16.62 10.36 17.93
CA ALA A 134 16.25 10.72 16.57
C ALA A 134 15.93 9.47 15.70
N ALA A 135 16.71 8.40 15.85
CA ALA A 135 16.46 7.14 15.14
C ALA A 135 15.18 6.47 15.66
N TYR A 136 15.00 6.42 16.98
CA TYR A 136 13.77 5.94 17.62
C TYR A 136 12.54 6.66 17.08
N ASN A 137 12.57 8.00 17.07
CA ASN A 137 11.47 8.81 16.57
C ASN A 137 11.20 8.53 15.10
N ASN A 138 12.25 8.46 14.27
CA ASN A 138 12.10 8.20 12.85
C ASN A 138 11.47 6.83 12.57
N ILE A 139 11.87 5.77 13.29
CA ILE A 139 11.29 4.43 13.17
C ILE A 139 9.81 4.46 13.61
N LYS A 140 9.52 5.09 14.75
CA LYS A 140 8.14 5.21 15.26
C LYS A 140 7.24 5.94 14.27
N GLY A 141 7.67 7.12 13.81
CA GLY A 141 6.94 7.92 12.83
C GLY A 141 6.75 7.18 11.51
N SER A 142 7.75 6.41 11.06
CA SER A 142 7.66 5.63 9.83
C SER A 142 6.63 4.51 9.94
N ALA A 143 6.65 3.75 11.05
CA ALA A 143 5.69 2.67 11.28
C ALA A 143 4.25 3.19 11.35
N LEU A 144 4.02 4.31 12.07
CA LEU A 144 2.71 4.97 12.13
C LEU A 144 2.23 5.44 10.76
N PHE A 145 3.13 6.04 9.96
CA PHE A 145 2.82 6.45 8.59
C PHE A 145 2.46 5.25 7.71
N TYR A 146 3.26 4.19 7.69
CA TYR A 146 2.96 3.01 6.85
C TYR A 146 1.64 2.35 7.23
N ARG A 147 1.36 2.24 8.54
CA ARG A 147 0.09 1.67 9.04
C ARG A 147 -1.11 2.50 8.60
N SER A 148 -1.07 3.82 8.82
CA SER A 148 -2.15 4.73 8.44
C SER A 148 -2.34 4.83 6.93
N PHE A 149 -1.25 4.85 6.16
CA PHE A 149 -1.27 4.83 4.71
C PHE A 149 -2.01 3.60 4.17
N GLN A 150 -1.71 2.42 4.71
CA GLN A 150 -2.36 1.19 4.28
C GLN A 150 -3.79 1.03 4.80
N PHE A 151 -4.10 1.51 6.00
CA PHE A 151 -5.49 1.61 6.45
C PHE A 151 -6.31 2.52 5.54
N TRP A 152 -5.76 3.65 5.09
CA TRP A 152 -6.47 4.51 4.15
C TRP A 152 -6.68 3.82 2.79
N ASN A 153 -5.66 3.19 2.22
CA ASN A 153 -5.78 2.44 0.97
C ASN A 153 -6.85 1.33 1.05
N LEU A 154 -6.86 0.58 2.16
CA LEU A 154 -7.88 -0.44 2.42
C LEU A 154 -9.28 0.17 2.53
N ALA A 155 -9.42 1.32 3.19
CA ALA A 155 -10.71 2.00 3.33
C ALA A 155 -11.24 2.49 1.98
N GLN A 156 -10.38 2.95 1.06
CA GLN A 156 -10.81 3.39 -0.28
C GLN A 156 -11.42 2.25 -1.12
N VAL A 157 -11.05 1.00 -0.84
CA VAL A 157 -11.48 -0.16 -1.63
C VAL A 157 -12.57 -0.96 -0.94
N PHE A 158 -12.47 -1.16 0.37
CA PHE A 158 -13.28 -2.13 1.12
C PHE A 158 -14.27 -1.51 2.11
N ALA A 159 -14.35 -0.18 2.15
CA ALA A 159 -15.33 0.57 2.93
C ALA A 159 -16.16 1.48 2.00
N PRO A 160 -17.39 1.85 2.38
CA PRO A 160 -18.14 2.85 1.64
C PRO A 160 -17.42 4.22 1.70
N PRO A 161 -17.69 5.12 0.73
CA PRO A 161 -17.23 6.51 0.80
C PRO A 161 -17.58 7.14 2.15
N PHE A 162 -16.70 8.02 2.64
CA PHE A 162 -16.92 8.67 3.92
C PHE A 162 -18.16 9.55 3.88
N ASP A 163 -19.11 9.27 4.78
CA ASP A 163 -20.28 10.10 5.05
C ASP A 163 -20.31 10.39 6.55
N GLU A 164 -20.04 11.63 6.93
CA GLU A 164 -19.98 12.05 8.33
C GLU A 164 -21.27 11.73 9.11
N GLN A 165 -22.44 11.81 8.47
CA GLN A 165 -23.72 11.57 9.12
C GLN A 165 -23.97 10.08 9.40
N GLN A 166 -23.32 9.19 8.66
CA GLN A 166 -23.50 7.75 8.74
C GLN A 166 -22.26 7.00 9.22
N ALA A 167 -21.12 7.67 9.40
CA ALA A 167 -19.83 7.06 9.65
C ALA A 167 -19.80 6.13 10.88
N ASP A 168 -20.60 6.42 11.92
CA ASP A 168 -20.75 5.57 13.10
C ASP A 168 -21.48 4.24 12.83
N ASN A 169 -22.30 4.20 11.78
CA ASN A 169 -23.16 3.05 11.46
C ASN A 169 -22.69 2.30 10.21
N LEU A 170 -21.85 2.91 9.39
CA LEU A 170 -21.27 2.28 8.20
C LEU A 170 -20.05 1.43 8.58
N PRO A 171 -19.88 0.26 7.93
CA PRO A 171 -18.73 -0.59 8.18
C PRO A 171 -17.47 0.03 7.61
N GLY A 172 -16.42 0.13 8.43
CA GLY A 172 -15.07 0.46 7.98
C GLY A 172 -14.26 -0.80 7.68
N ILE A 173 -13.00 -0.80 8.11
CA ILE A 173 -12.08 -1.94 7.96
C ILE A 173 -11.71 -2.53 9.33
N PRO A 174 -11.15 -3.75 9.40
CA PRO A 174 -10.48 -4.23 10.60
C PRO A 174 -9.26 -3.37 10.97
N LEU A 175 -9.26 -2.82 12.19
CA LEU A 175 -8.13 -2.07 12.73
C LEU A 175 -7.23 -3.01 13.54
N ARG A 176 -6.13 -3.43 12.90
CA ARG A 176 -5.12 -4.31 13.51
C ARG A 176 -4.01 -3.46 14.09
N GLU A 177 -4.02 -3.26 15.39
CA GLU A 177 -3.05 -2.40 16.09
C GLU A 177 -1.93 -3.18 16.78
N THR A 178 -1.98 -4.51 16.72
CA THR A 178 -0.96 -5.42 17.28
C THR A 178 -0.44 -6.40 16.23
N ALA A 179 0.74 -6.96 16.48
CA ALA A 179 1.34 -8.02 15.68
C ALA A 179 0.79 -9.41 16.05
N ASP A 180 -0.04 -9.53 17.10
CA ASP A 180 -0.58 -10.83 17.53
C ASP A 180 -1.63 -11.38 16.55
N ILE A 181 -1.23 -12.35 15.73
CA ILE A 181 -2.08 -13.03 14.73
C ILE A 181 -3.21 -13.86 15.35
N SER A 182 -3.16 -14.16 16.66
CA SER A 182 -4.18 -14.96 17.33
C SER A 182 -5.39 -14.14 17.78
N THR A 183 -5.23 -12.81 17.92
CA THR A 183 -6.33 -11.91 18.28
C THR A 183 -7.37 -11.85 17.14
N PRO A 184 -8.65 -12.18 17.40
CA PRO A 184 -9.71 -12.11 16.40
C PRO A 184 -9.86 -10.70 15.83
N SER A 185 -9.97 -10.60 14.50
CA SER A 185 -10.19 -9.33 13.83
C SER A 185 -11.66 -8.92 13.91
N ARG A 186 -11.93 -7.71 14.42
CA ARG A 186 -13.25 -7.08 14.35
C ARG A 186 -13.21 -5.94 13.34
N ARG A 187 -14.22 -5.87 12.48
CA ARG A 187 -14.41 -4.73 11.57
C ARG A 187 -14.85 -3.52 12.39
N ALA A 188 -14.10 -2.42 12.30
CA ALA A 188 -14.45 -1.16 12.93
C ALA A 188 -15.55 -0.45 12.13
N THR A 189 -16.10 0.61 12.71
CA THR A 189 -16.94 1.57 11.99
C THR A 189 -16.10 2.39 11.01
N LEU A 190 -16.76 3.04 10.06
CA LEU A 190 -16.12 3.96 9.14
C LEU A 190 -15.49 5.13 9.89
N LYS A 191 -16.17 5.64 10.93
CA LYS A 191 -15.64 6.69 11.80
C LYS A 191 -14.35 6.26 12.49
N GLU A 192 -14.36 5.13 13.21
CA GLU A 192 -13.18 4.61 13.91
C GLU A 192 -12.00 4.40 12.94
N THR A 193 -12.29 3.95 11.72
CA THR A 193 -11.28 3.76 10.68
C THR A 193 -10.54 5.07 10.35
N TYR A 194 -11.29 6.14 10.03
CA TYR A 194 -10.70 7.42 9.69
C TYR A 194 -10.06 8.12 10.89
N ASP A 195 -10.68 8.03 12.08
CA ASP A 195 -10.11 8.56 13.31
C ASP A 195 -8.74 7.92 13.60
N LYS A 196 -8.59 6.60 13.40
CA LYS A 196 -7.31 5.91 13.58
C LYS A 196 -6.26 6.33 12.55
N ILE A 197 -6.64 6.45 11.28
CA ILE A 197 -5.75 6.93 10.21
C ILE A 197 -5.20 8.32 10.56
N ILE A 198 -6.07 9.25 10.96
CA ILE A 198 -5.70 10.62 11.31
C ILE A 198 -4.82 10.64 12.55
N ALA A 199 -5.16 9.88 13.59
CA ALA A 199 -4.40 9.84 14.84
C ALA A 199 -2.95 9.37 14.61
N ASP A 200 -2.77 8.27 13.87
CA ASP A 200 -1.45 7.74 13.53
C ASP A 200 -0.62 8.75 12.71
N LEU A 201 -1.24 9.44 11.72
CA LEU A 201 -0.56 10.47 10.93
C LEU A 201 -0.15 11.69 11.77
N LEU A 202 -1.03 12.16 12.65
CA LEU A 202 -0.73 13.29 13.54
C LEU A 202 0.38 12.95 14.54
N GLU A 203 0.43 11.71 15.04
CA GLU A 203 1.52 11.24 15.89
C GLU A 203 2.83 11.07 15.11
N ALA A 204 2.78 10.64 13.85
CA ALA A 204 3.96 10.51 12.98
C ALA A 204 4.59 11.87 12.62
N LEU A 205 3.77 12.90 12.43
CA LEU A 205 4.19 14.22 11.93
C LEU A 205 5.37 14.85 12.69
N PRO A 206 5.37 14.97 14.03
CA PRO A 206 6.49 15.57 14.75
C PRO A 206 7.74 14.67 14.83
N LEU A 207 7.62 13.38 14.51
CA LEU A 207 8.68 12.38 14.70
C LEU A 207 9.58 12.21 13.47
N LEU A 208 9.06 12.51 12.29
CA LEU A 208 9.77 12.31 11.02
C LEU A 208 10.65 13.51 10.63
N PRO A 209 11.67 13.31 9.79
CA PRO A 209 12.52 14.39 9.29
C PRO A 209 11.81 15.21 8.21
N ASP A 210 12.30 16.44 7.99
CA ASP A 210 11.81 17.31 6.92
C ASP A 210 12.17 16.78 5.52
N LYS A 211 13.30 16.06 5.41
CA LYS A 211 13.75 15.38 4.19
C LYS A 211 14.11 13.92 4.51
N PRO A 212 13.57 12.95 3.76
CA PRO A 212 13.89 11.55 4.00
C PRO A 212 15.26 11.19 3.40
N LEU A 213 15.85 10.10 3.90
CA LEU A 213 17.10 9.55 3.34
C LEU A 213 16.88 9.00 1.92
N VAL A 214 15.73 8.38 1.70
CA VAL A 214 15.24 7.81 0.44
C VAL A 214 13.73 8.00 0.38
N VAL A 215 13.16 8.16 -0.82
CA VAL A 215 11.72 8.48 -1.00
C VAL A 215 10.78 7.32 -0.63
N THR A 216 11.32 6.13 -0.38
CA THR A 216 10.58 4.99 0.18
C THR A 216 10.44 5.06 1.71
N ARG A 217 11.10 6.03 2.35
CA ARG A 217 10.87 6.38 3.76
C ARG A 217 10.04 7.66 3.84
N PRO A 218 9.07 7.74 4.76
CA PRO A 218 8.24 8.92 4.89
C PRO A 218 9.00 10.09 5.52
N SER A 219 8.44 11.27 5.34
CA SER A 219 8.94 12.54 5.86
C SER A 219 7.78 13.43 6.29
N LYS A 220 8.04 14.53 7.00
CA LYS A 220 6.98 15.49 7.37
C LYS A 220 6.13 15.98 6.19
N PRO A 221 6.70 16.43 5.06
CA PRO A 221 5.88 16.84 3.92
C PRO A 221 5.03 15.71 3.36
N ALA A 222 5.50 14.44 3.41
CA ALA A 222 4.69 13.28 3.01
C ALA A 222 3.52 13.03 3.97
N VAL A 223 3.72 13.14 5.29
CA VAL A 223 2.63 13.03 6.29
C VAL A 223 1.59 14.12 6.08
N LEU A 224 2.01 15.37 5.91
CA LEU A 224 1.11 16.51 5.68
C LEU A 224 0.29 16.32 4.41
N ALA A 225 0.93 15.89 3.32
CA ALA A 225 0.21 15.62 2.07
C ALA A 225 -0.73 14.40 2.19
N MET A 226 -0.39 13.39 3.00
CA MET A 226 -1.31 12.29 3.32
C MET A 226 -2.51 12.77 4.15
N LEU A 227 -2.30 13.61 5.17
CA LEU A 227 -3.39 14.22 5.93
C LEU A 227 -4.34 15.00 5.00
N SER A 228 -3.78 15.79 4.09
CA SER A 228 -4.57 16.53 3.09
C SER A 228 -5.44 15.60 2.22
N ARG A 229 -4.87 14.47 1.76
CA ARG A 229 -5.59 13.43 1.01
C ARG A 229 -6.70 12.75 1.82
N VAL A 230 -6.44 12.42 3.08
CA VAL A 230 -7.43 11.82 3.98
C VAL A 230 -8.61 12.78 4.17
N TYR A 231 -8.35 14.04 4.52
CA TYR A 231 -9.41 15.02 4.72
C TYR A 231 -10.17 15.33 3.42
N LEU A 232 -9.51 15.31 2.26
CA LEU A 232 -10.19 15.45 0.97
C LEU A 232 -11.18 14.29 0.74
N SER A 233 -10.78 13.05 1.02
CA SER A 233 -11.67 11.88 0.92
C SER A 233 -12.85 11.92 1.91
N MET A 234 -12.76 12.73 2.96
CA MET A 234 -13.83 12.98 3.93
C MET A 234 -14.72 14.17 3.55
N GLY A 235 -14.41 14.90 2.48
CA GLY A 235 -15.09 16.15 2.13
C GLY A 235 -14.75 17.32 3.06
N ASN A 236 -13.72 17.21 3.90
CA ASN A 236 -13.26 18.29 4.78
C ASN A 236 -12.21 19.13 4.05
N TYR A 237 -12.70 19.99 3.16
CA TYR A 237 -11.86 20.82 2.29
C TYR A 237 -11.00 21.83 3.05
N GLU A 238 -11.49 22.38 4.17
CA GLU A 238 -10.73 23.31 5.01
C GLU A 238 -9.46 22.65 5.56
N LYS A 239 -9.60 21.47 6.18
CA LYS A 239 -8.43 20.71 6.67
C LYS A 239 -7.56 20.21 5.54
N SER A 240 -8.15 19.80 4.43
CA SER A 240 -7.38 19.38 3.25
C SER A 240 -6.46 20.50 2.76
N LEU A 241 -6.98 21.73 2.65
CA LEU A 241 -6.23 22.92 2.27
C LEU A 241 -5.15 23.30 3.31
N GLU A 242 -5.50 23.28 4.60
CA GLU A 242 -4.56 23.58 5.69
C GLU A 242 -3.30 22.70 5.61
N TYR A 243 -3.49 21.37 5.47
CA TYR A 243 -2.37 20.44 5.41
C TYR A 243 -1.63 20.45 4.06
N SER A 244 -2.32 20.75 2.94
CA SER A 244 -1.63 20.86 1.65
C SER A 244 -0.72 22.09 1.62
N ASP A 245 -1.20 23.24 2.09
CA ASP A 245 -0.42 24.47 2.23
C ASP A 245 0.76 24.27 3.19
N ALA A 246 0.55 23.52 4.28
CA ALA A 246 1.63 23.19 5.21
C ALA A 246 2.71 22.33 4.55
N SER A 247 2.35 21.35 3.72
CA SER A 247 3.29 20.52 2.98
C SER A 247 4.05 21.33 1.91
N LEU A 248 3.38 22.25 1.21
CA LEU A 248 3.97 23.12 0.18
C LEU A 248 4.98 24.15 0.72
N LYS A 249 5.04 24.38 2.05
CA LYS A 249 6.05 25.24 2.67
C LYS A 249 7.45 24.62 2.69
N TYR A 250 7.56 23.31 2.45
CA TYR A 250 8.84 22.62 2.30
C TYR A 250 9.42 22.83 0.89
N ASP A 251 10.73 22.59 0.73
CA ASP A 251 11.43 22.73 -0.56
C ASP A 251 11.05 21.59 -1.52
N LEU A 252 9.84 21.70 -2.09
CA LEU A 252 9.28 20.74 -3.04
C LEU A 252 9.42 21.27 -4.47
N LYS A 253 10.00 20.46 -5.35
CA LYS A 253 10.23 20.82 -6.75
C LYS A 253 9.12 20.33 -7.67
N LEU A 254 8.97 21.00 -8.80
CA LEU A 254 8.23 20.49 -9.96
C LEU A 254 9.20 20.11 -11.08
N ILE A 255 8.86 19.07 -11.80
CA ILE A 255 9.51 18.69 -13.04
C ILE A 255 9.15 19.74 -14.10
N ASP A 256 10.18 20.31 -14.72
CA ASP A 256 9.99 21.10 -15.94
C ASP A 256 9.77 20.14 -17.11
N PHE A 257 8.51 20.06 -17.58
CA PHE A 257 8.14 19.21 -18.71
C PHE A 257 8.84 19.60 -20.03
N ASN A 258 9.40 20.80 -20.15
CA ASN A 258 10.24 21.14 -21.31
C ASN A 258 11.56 20.35 -21.33
N GLN A 259 12.00 19.83 -20.18
CA GLN A 259 13.22 19.01 -20.05
C GLN A 259 12.94 17.51 -20.16
N VAL A 260 11.68 17.10 -20.25
CA VAL A 260 11.31 15.68 -20.31
C VAL A 260 11.44 15.16 -21.73
N ASN A 261 12.16 14.05 -21.91
CA ASN A 261 12.27 13.40 -23.21
C ASN A 261 10.98 12.64 -23.54
N ALA A 262 10.06 13.32 -24.24
CA ALA A 262 8.78 12.77 -24.65
C ALA A 262 8.88 11.55 -25.59
N THR A 263 10.04 11.21 -26.13
CA THR A 263 10.21 10.02 -26.98
C THR A 263 10.49 8.75 -26.18
N GLN A 264 10.84 8.86 -24.90
CA GLN A 264 11.05 7.70 -24.03
C GLN A 264 9.74 6.98 -23.72
N GLN A 265 9.83 5.66 -23.60
CA GLN A 265 8.70 4.85 -23.17
C GLN A 265 8.32 5.13 -21.71
N TYR A 266 9.32 5.39 -20.87
CA TYR A 266 9.15 5.73 -19.45
C TYR A 266 9.83 7.08 -19.18
N PRO A 267 9.12 8.20 -19.40
CA PRO A 267 9.73 9.53 -19.37
C PRO A 267 10.03 10.04 -17.94
N PHE A 268 9.55 9.35 -16.90
CA PHE A 268 9.73 9.73 -15.51
C PHE A 268 10.45 8.67 -14.71
N ASN A 269 11.44 9.10 -13.92
CA ASN A 269 12.02 8.27 -12.88
C ASN A 269 11.00 8.08 -11.72
N PRO A 270 10.76 6.85 -11.24
CA PRO A 270 9.95 6.59 -10.04
C PRO A 270 10.32 7.41 -8.80
N THR A 271 11.59 7.81 -8.67
CA THR A 271 12.11 8.58 -7.52
C THR A 271 12.49 10.01 -7.88
N ASN A 272 11.76 10.62 -8.82
CA ASN A 272 12.01 12.00 -9.26
C ASN A 272 11.76 13.04 -8.15
N ASP A 273 12.19 14.28 -8.41
CA ASP A 273 12.19 15.40 -7.46
C ASP A 273 10.79 15.85 -6.98
N GLU A 274 9.69 15.42 -7.61
CA GLU A 274 8.32 15.71 -7.13
C GLU A 274 7.82 14.72 -6.06
N VAL A 275 8.49 13.57 -5.90
CA VAL A 275 8.00 12.46 -5.07
C VAL A 275 8.37 12.67 -3.61
N LEU A 276 7.35 12.78 -2.75
CA LEU A 276 7.49 12.89 -1.29
C LEU A 276 7.50 11.53 -0.61
N TYR A 277 6.74 10.59 -1.16
CA TYR A 277 6.71 9.20 -0.76
C TYR A 277 6.25 8.33 -1.94
N TYR A 278 6.79 7.12 -2.02
CA TYR A 278 6.46 6.14 -3.04
C TYR A 278 6.13 4.76 -2.43
N SER A 279 4.98 4.21 -2.81
CA SER A 279 4.62 2.79 -2.70
C SER A 279 4.07 2.27 -4.03
N GLY A 280 4.28 0.99 -4.32
CA GLY A 280 3.86 0.31 -5.54
C GLY A 280 2.48 -0.33 -5.39
N ILE A 281 1.67 -0.25 -6.44
CA ILE A 281 0.41 -0.97 -6.55
C ILE A 281 0.64 -2.43 -6.94
N ASN A 282 -0.22 -3.31 -6.43
CA ASN A 282 0.05 -4.72 -6.51
C ASN A 282 -0.14 -5.34 -7.91
N GLY A 283 0.96 -5.76 -8.53
CA GLY A 283 0.97 -6.43 -9.84
C GLY A 283 0.58 -7.90 -9.71
N VAL A 284 -0.71 -8.22 -9.61
CA VAL A 284 -1.14 -9.60 -9.31
C VAL A 284 -0.93 -10.57 -10.49
N ASN A 285 -0.31 -11.71 -10.19
CA ASN A 285 0.07 -12.79 -11.12
C ASN A 285 -0.78 -14.07 -11.03
N GLU A 286 -1.92 -14.05 -10.33
CA GLU A 286 -2.75 -15.26 -10.22
C GLU A 286 -4.14 -15.08 -10.85
N THR A 287 -4.54 -13.85 -11.16
CA THR A 287 -5.83 -13.51 -11.82
C THR A 287 -5.74 -12.39 -12.86
N GLY A 288 -4.56 -11.91 -13.25
CA GLY A 288 -4.39 -11.10 -14.47
C GLY A 288 -5.00 -9.70 -14.46
N HIS A 289 -5.06 -9.00 -13.31
CA HIS A 289 -5.70 -7.68 -13.25
C HIS A 289 -4.86 -6.50 -13.71
N LEU A 290 -3.53 -6.53 -13.69
CA LEU A 290 -2.71 -5.40 -14.19
C LEU A 290 -1.80 -5.76 -15.38
N TRP A 291 -1.61 -7.05 -15.68
CA TRP A 291 -0.82 -7.43 -16.86
C TRP A 291 -1.56 -7.23 -18.18
N LEU A 292 -2.88 -7.40 -18.21
CA LEU A 292 -3.71 -6.98 -19.35
C LEU A 292 -3.71 -5.45 -19.48
N ILE A 293 -3.67 -4.75 -18.35
CA ILE A 293 -3.64 -3.28 -18.28
C ILE A 293 -2.39 -2.71 -18.97
N ASN A 294 -1.24 -3.36 -18.84
CA ASN A 294 0.03 -2.85 -19.39
C ASN A 294 0.27 -3.12 -20.87
N TYR A 295 -0.52 -3.95 -21.55
CA TYR A 295 -0.27 -4.32 -22.96
C TYR A 295 -1.44 -4.03 -23.89
N THR A 296 -2.67 -3.88 -23.38
CA THR A 296 -3.87 -3.89 -24.22
C THR A 296 -4.87 -2.79 -23.90
N GLN A 297 -4.58 -1.93 -22.93
CA GLN A 297 -5.43 -0.79 -22.63
C GLN A 297 -5.15 0.41 -23.50
N TYR A 298 -6.25 1.01 -23.89
CA TYR A 298 -6.27 2.30 -24.52
C TYR A 298 -6.86 3.30 -23.54
N VAL A 299 -6.24 4.47 -23.48
CA VAL A 299 -6.76 5.58 -22.69
C VAL A 299 -8.11 5.98 -23.29
N ASP A 300 -9.10 6.24 -22.43
CA ASP A 300 -10.40 6.73 -22.89
C ASP A 300 -10.18 7.98 -23.74
N THR A 301 -10.76 7.99 -24.94
CA THR A 301 -10.51 9.08 -25.89
C THR A 301 -11.01 10.43 -25.38
N ASN A 302 -11.99 10.47 -24.48
CA ASN A 302 -12.46 11.68 -23.82
C ASN A 302 -11.42 12.19 -22.82
N VAL A 303 -10.78 11.30 -22.04
CA VAL A 303 -9.66 11.67 -21.16
C VAL A 303 -8.51 12.24 -21.98
N TYR A 304 -8.13 11.59 -23.08
CA TYR A 304 -7.08 12.10 -23.98
C TYR A 304 -7.42 13.48 -24.58
N LYS A 305 -8.70 13.74 -24.87
CA LYS A 305 -9.19 15.02 -25.42
C LYS A 305 -9.21 16.16 -24.39
N LEU A 306 -9.09 15.88 -23.10
CA LEU A 306 -8.95 16.94 -22.08
C LEU A 306 -7.65 17.75 -22.26
N TYR A 307 -6.64 17.15 -22.90
CA TYR A 307 -5.37 17.79 -23.16
C TYR A 307 -5.40 18.57 -24.49
N THR A 308 -5.18 19.89 -24.40
CA THR A 308 -5.07 20.76 -25.59
C THR A 308 -3.82 20.44 -26.41
N GLU A 309 -3.77 20.85 -27.67
CA GLU A 309 -2.63 20.57 -28.57
C GLU A 309 -1.29 21.14 -28.07
N ASN A 310 -1.33 22.25 -27.32
CA ASN A 310 -0.12 22.88 -26.76
C ASN A 310 0.23 22.37 -25.35
N ASP A 311 -0.53 21.42 -24.82
CA ASP A 311 -0.24 20.83 -23.52
C ASP A 311 0.86 19.77 -23.64
N LEU A 312 2.03 20.03 -23.04
CA LEU A 312 3.17 19.11 -23.07
C LEU A 312 2.81 17.72 -22.52
N ARG A 313 1.85 17.61 -21.59
CA ARG A 313 1.37 16.34 -21.03
C ARG A 313 0.81 15.42 -22.10
N LYS A 314 0.20 15.99 -23.16
CA LYS A 314 -0.39 15.20 -24.24
C LYS A 314 0.63 14.31 -24.96
N ASN A 315 1.84 14.84 -25.14
CA ASN A 315 2.94 14.12 -25.79
C ASN A 315 3.82 13.35 -24.79
N ILE A 316 3.86 13.78 -23.53
CA ILE A 316 4.69 13.13 -22.50
C ILE A 316 3.97 11.93 -21.87
N PHE A 317 2.66 12.00 -21.63
CA PHE A 317 1.91 10.93 -20.97
C PHE A 317 1.38 9.89 -21.95
N PHE A 318 1.26 10.20 -23.24
CA PHE A 318 0.61 9.31 -24.20
C PHE A 318 1.48 9.00 -25.41
N PHE A 319 1.37 7.77 -25.91
CA PHE A 319 1.74 7.44 -27.27
C PHE A 319 0.58 7.71 -28.21
N ASN A 320 0.87 8.39 -29.32
CA ASN A 320 -0.06 8.49 -30.43
C ASN A 320 0.18 7.29 -31.36
N VAL A 321 -0.59 6.21 -31.17
CA VAL A 321 -0.54 5.04 -32.06
C VAL A 321 -1.42 5.31 -33.28
N SER A 322 -0.89 5.00 -34.46
CA SER A 322 -1.45 5.24 -35.80
C SER A 322 -2.87 4.71 -36.07
N ASN A 323 -3.48 4.02 -35.11
CA ASN A 323 -4.79 3.38 -35.21
C ASN A 323 -5.90 4.10 -34.43
N GLY A 324 -5.63 5.33 -33.93
CA GLY A 324 -6.66 6.20 -33.31
C GLY A 324 -6.99 5.90 -31.84
N HIS A 325 -6.18 5.07 -31.17
CA HIS A 325 -6.42 4.67 -29.78
C HIS A 325 -5.20 5.04 -28.93
N PRO A 326 -5.23 6.15 -28.16
CA PRO A 326 -4.08 6.57 -27.36
C PRO A 326 -3.73 5.52 -26.30
N THR A 327 -2.45 5.33 -26.02
CA THR A 327 -1.98 4.48 -24.91
C THR A 327 -1.12 5.32 -23.96
N GLU A 328 -1.15 5.01 -22.66
CA GLU A 328 -0.34 5.71 -21.68
C GLU A 328 1.13 5.28 -21.74
N LYS A 329 2.04 6.21 -21.45
CA LYS A 329 3.48 5.98 -21.27
C LYS A 329 3.76 5.61 -19.83
N THR A 330 3.36 4.40 -19.45
CA THR A 330 3.55 3.85 -18.09
C THR A 330 4.49 2.66 -18.11
N ASP A 331 5.30 2.53 -17.06
CA ASP A 331 6.23 1.42 -16.90
C ASP A 331 5.53 0.11 -16.56
N CYS A 332 5.78 -0.92 -17.37
CA CYS A 332 5.23 -2.26 -17.19
C CYS A 332 5.72 -2.97 -15.91
N PHE A 333 6.79 -2.48 -15.28
CA PHE A 333 7.30 -2.95 -13.98
C PHE A 333 6.99 -2.02 -12.81
N THR A 334 6.52 -0.81 -13.08
CA THR A 334 6.03 0.14 -12.05
C THR A 334 4.67 0.72 -12.46
N PRO A 335 3.66 -0.13 -12.76
CA PRO A 335 2.37 0.35 -13.17
C PRO A 335 1.65 0.78 -11.90
N TYR A 336 1.41 2.09 -11.81
CA TYR A 336 0.71 2.75 -10.71
C TYR A 336 1.52 2.75 -9.41
N LEU A 337 2.26 3.84 -9.24
CA LEU A 337 2.84 4.18 -7.96
C LEU A 337 1.76 4.95 -7.20
N THR A 338 1.40 4.52 -6.00
CA THR A 338 0.71 5.42 -5.07
C THR A 338 1.76 6.41 -4.60
N ARG A 339 1.81 7.55 -5.29
CA ARG A 339 2.72 8.62 -4.95
C ARG A 339 1.99 9.63 -4.10
N ILE A 340 2.72 10.14 -3.12
CA ILE A 340 2.46 11.46 -2.60
C ILE A 340 3.44 12.36 -3.34
N ASP A 341 2.93 13.21 -4.23
CA ASP A 341 3.74 14.10 -5.03
C ASP A 341 3.18 15.52 -5.01
N ARG A 342 4.05 16.47 -5.37
CA ARG A 342 3.72 17.90 -5.37
C ARG A 342 2.60 18.25 -6.36
N LYS A 343 2.49 17.55 -7.49
CA LYS A 343 1.45 17.83 -8.50
C LYS A 343 0.06 17.50 -7.94
N ASN A 344 -0.09 16.32 -7.32
CA ASN A 344 -1.31 15.92 -6.64
C ASN A 344 -1.64 16.88 -5.49
N LEU A 345 -0.62 17.33 -4.75
CA LEU A 345 -0.78 18.32 -3.68
C LEU A 345 -1.36 19.66 -4.18
N LEU A 346 -0.89 20.15 -5.33
CA LEU A 346 -1.45 21.35 -5.97
C LEU A 346 -2.91 21.12 -6.39
N CYS A 347 -3.22 19.98 -7.02
CA CYS A 347 -4.60 19.66 -7.40
C CYS A 347 -5.53 19.58 -6.18
N MET A 348 -5.09 18.97 -5.08
CA MET A 348 -5.85 18.90 -3.83
C MET A 348 -6.06 20.30 -3.22
N THR A 349 -5.05 21.18 -3.31
CA THR A 349 -5.14 22.59 -2.86
C THR A 349 -6.19 23.34 -3.67
N ASP A 350 -6.12 23.27 -5.01
CA ASP A 350 -7.03 23.97 -5.91
C ASP A 350 -8.47 23.45 -5.76
N GLN A 351 -8.67 22.13 -5.70
CA GLN A 351 -9.99 21.53 -5.51
C GLN A 351 -10.59 21.97 -4.17
N SER A 352 -9.83 21.83 -3.09
CA SER A 352 -10.28 22.21 -1.75
C SER A 352 -10.58 23.70 -1.65
N TYR A 353 -9.78 24.55 -2.29
CA TYR A 353 -10.03 25.99 -2.34
C TYR A 353 -11.35 26.31 -3.07
N LEU A 354 -11.58 25.71 -4.25
CA LEU A 354 -12.81 25.93 -5.03
C LEU A 354 -14.05 25.46 -4.29
N ASP A 355 -14.00 24.32 -3.62
CA ASP A 355 -15.16 23.77 -2.92
C ASP A 355 -15.39 24.46 -1.57
N THR A 356 -14.35 24.93 -0.89
CA THR A 356 -14.49 25.80 0.29
C THR A 356 -15.24 27.10 -0.06
N ILE A 357 -14.98 27.68 -1.24
CA ILE A 357 -15.68 28.89 -1.72
C ILE A 357 -17.14 28.58 -2.08
N LYS A 358 -17.43 27.44 -2.73
CA LYS A 358 -18.81 27.05 -3.10
C LYS A 358 -19.68 26.71 -1.89
N ILE A 359 -19.08 26.32 -0.77
CA ILE A 359 -19.78 26.00 0.50
C ILE A 359 -19.87 27.26 1.41
N GLY A 360 -19.30 28.40 0.99
CA GLY A 360 -19.47 29.68 1.66
C GLY A 360 -20.95 30.09 1.76
N PRO A 361 -21.37 30.80 2.82
CA PRO A 361 -22.79 30.97 3.15
C PRO A 361 -23.54 31.66 2.02
N SER A 362 -24.52 30.96 1.46
CA SER A 362 -25.57 31.50 0.59
C SER A 362 -26.47 32.48 1.33
#